data_AF-A0A8J6T0S3-F1
#
_entry.id   AF-A0A8J6T0S3-F1
#
_cell.length_a   1.000
_cell.length_b   1.000
_cell.length_c   1.000
_cell.angle_alpha   90.00
_cell.angle_beta   90.00
_cell.angle_gamma   90.00
#
_symmetry.space_group_name_H-M   'P 1'
#
loop_
_entity.id
_entity.type
_entity.pdbx_description
1 polymer ?
#
loop_
_entity_poly.entity_id
_entity_poly.type
_entity_poly.pdbx_seq_one_letter_code
_entity_poly.pdbx_strand_id
1 'polypeptide(L)'
;MGERYDMDHVYYIDGKDWHGCPHYYEYPCVYTWVLLHEYVGIRYSLESDLLIAPKLVDYGTVELASSGIAVTYVYSQQQFILTNTADHQRTFQIDLSALYPELSISYMASGEERIMCVNDKITLAAGDNADFKIFKL
;
A
#
# COMPACT_ATOMS: atom_id res chain seq x y z
N MET A 1 -21.77 -16.44 3.90
CA MET A 1 -21.48 -16.65 5.33
C MET A 1 -20.60 -15.51 5.79
N GLY A 2 -21.23 -14.43 6.24
CA GLY A 2 -20.58 -13.42 7.09
C GLY A 2 -21.37 -13.51 8.38
N GLU A 3 -20.70 -13.91 9.45
CA GLU A 3 -21.31 -14.15 10.75
C GLU A 3 -21.69 -12.78 11.32
N ARG A 4 -22.88 -12.31 10.94
CA ARG A 4 -23.45 -11.08 11.46
C ARG A 4 -23.86 -11.38 12.89
N TYR A 5 -23.25 -10.68 13.83
CA TYR A 5 -23.78 -10.56 15.18
C TYR A 5 -25.27 -10.24 15.06
N ASP A 6 -26.09 -11.19 15.49
CA ASP A 6 -27.54 -11.07 15.55
C ASP A 6 -27.88 -10.07 16.66
N MET A 7 -27.71 -8.79 16.34
CA MET A 7 -28.03 -7.66 17.21
C MET A 7 -29.52 -7.28 17.12
N ASP A 8 -30.35 -8.11 16.46
CA ASP A 8 -31.80 -7.86 16.32
C ASP A 8 -32.44 -7.65 17.69
N HIS A 9 -32.01 -8.43 18.69
CA HIS A 9 -32.56 -8.44 20.04
C HIS A 9 -32.12 -7.25 20.92
N VAL A 10 -31.11 -6.46 20.51
CA VAL A 10 -30.59 -5.34 21.31
C VAL A 10 -31.16 -4.00 20.86
N TYR A 11 -31.39 -3.83 19.54
CA TYR A 11 -31.70 -2.52 18.97
C TYR A 11 -33.08 -2.40 18.31
N TYR A 12 -33.79 -3.51 18.08
CA TYR A 12 -35.04 -3.49 17.31
C TYR A 12 -36.16 -4.26 18.02
N ILE A 13 -36.67 -3.68 19.10
CA ILE A 13 -37.76 -4.24 19.92
C ILE A 13 -39.10 -4.30 19.15
N ASP A 14 -39.29 -3.47 18.12
CA ASP A 14 -40.60 -3.26 17.46
C ASP A 14 -40.66 -3.69 15.97
N GLY A 15 -39.68 -4.45 15.48
CA GLY A 15 -39.68 -5.01 14.12
C GLY A 15 -38.86 -4.24 13.07
N LYS A 16 -38.49 -4.95 11.99
CA LYS A 16 -37.50 -4.52 10.99
C LYS A 16 -38.08 -3.59 9.93
N ASP A 17 -37.46 -2.43 9.75
CA ASP A 17 -37.45 -1.74 8.47
C ASP A 17 -36.21 -2.24 7.69
N TRP A 18 -36.43 -3.11 6.68
CA TRP A 18 -35.37 -3.90 6.04
C TRP A 18 -34.45 -3.13 5.09
N HIS A 19 -34.40 -1.80 5.20
CA HIS A 19 -33.56 -0.97 4.36
C HIS A 19 -32.66 -0.07 5.21
N GLY A 20 -31.36 -0.40 5.17
CA GLY A 20 -30.21 0.45 5.45
C GLY A 20 -30.41 1.60 6.44
N CYS A 21 -29.83 1.46 7.63
CA CYS A 21 -29.56 2.61 8.49
C CYS A 21 -28.92 3.75 7.66
N PRO A 22 -29.50 4.96 7.63
CA PRO A 22 -28.96 6.11 6.89
C PRO A 22 -27.55 6.52 7.34
N HIS A 23 -27.06 5.94 8.44
CA HIS A 23 -25.86 6.32 9.16
C HIS A 23 -24.95 5.12 9.47
N TYR A 24 -24.71 4.24 8.48
CA TYR A 24 -23.62 3.26 8.52
C TYR A 24 -22.24 3.96 8.41
N TYR A 25 -21.87 4.72 9.45
CA TYR A 25 -20.60 5.46 9.51
C TYR A 25 -19.38 4.60 9.87
N GLU A 26 -19.58 3.31 10.16
CA GLU A 26 -18.46 2.42 10.55
C GLU A 26 -17.71 1.82 9.35
N TYR A 27 -18.32 1.77 8.16
CA TYR A 27 -17.76 1.12 6.97
C TYR A 27 -16.79 1.96 6.12
N PRO A 28 -16.94 3.30 5.98
CA PRO A 28 -16.02 4.09 5.14
C PRO A 28 -14.57 4.02 5.64
N CYS A 29 -14.39 4.00 6.97
CA CYS A 29 -13.08 3.91 7.59
C CYS A 29 -12.42 2.56 7.31
N VAL A 30 -13.16 1.45 7.42
CA VAL A 30 -12.63 0.10 7.15
C VAL A 30 -12.30 -0.08 5.67
N TYR A 31 -13.18 0.35 4.76
CA TYR A 31 -12.91 0.28 3.33
C TYR A 31 -11.67 1.11 2.95
N THR A 32 -11.60 2.35 3.43
CA THR A 32 -10.45 3.24 3.16
C THR A 32 -9.16 2.66 3.74
N TRP A 33 -9.23 2.10 4.94
CA TRP A 33 -8.10 1.44 5.58
C TRP A 33 -7.59 0.26 4.75
N VAL A 34 -8.49 -0.64 4.35
CA VAL A 34 -8.14 -1.80 3.50
C VAL A 34 -7.61 -1.34 2.16
N LEU A 35 -8.24 -0.36 1.53
CA LEU A 35 -7.81 0.17 0.24
C LEU A 35 -6.39 0.75 0.31
N LEU A 36 -6.13 1.67 1.24
CA LEU A 36 -4.86 2.38 1.31
C LEU A 36 -3.74 1.49 1.86
N HIS A 37 -4.00 0.80 2.97
CA HIS A 37 -2.96 0.09 3.69
C HIS A 37 -2.79 -1.35 3.18
N GLU A 38 -3.87 -2.07 2.87
CA GLU A 38 -3.77 -3.48 2.47
C GLU A 38 -3.66 -3.68 0.96
N TYR A 39 -4.46 -2.97 0.15
CA TYR A 39 -4.48 -3.16 -1.30
C TYR A 39 -3.40 -2.33 -2.01
N VAL A 40 -3.46 -1.00 -1.84
CA VAL A 40 -2.46 -0.06 -2.34
C VAL A 40 -1.13 -0.23 -1.60
N GLY A 41 -1.17 -0.66 -0.33
CA GLY A 41 0.02 -1.07 0.38
C GLY A 41 0.84 0.05 1.01
N ILE A 42 0.31 1.26 1.19
CA ILE A 42 1.07 2.41 1.69
C ILE A 42 0.73 2.64 3.17
N ARG A 43 1.75 2.63 4.04
CA ARG A 43 1.57 2.77 5.50
C ARG A 43 2.72 3.55 6.11
N TYR A 44 2.50 4.17 7.26
CA TYR A 44 3.60 4.64 8.10
C TYR A 44 4.31 3.45 8.74
N SER A 45 5.62 3.58 8.96
CA SER A 45 6.45 2.58 9.64
C SER A 45 7.16 3.22 10.83
N LEU A 46 7.56 2.42 11.81
CA LEU A 46 8.42 2.87 12.91
C LEU A 46 9.90 2.91 12.50
N GLU A 47 10.22 2.21 11.41
CA GLU A 47 11.58 1.95 10.95
C GLU A 47 11.97 2.82 9.75
N SER A 48 10.99 3.46 9.12
CA SER A 48 11.12 4.33 7.95
C SER A 48 9.90 5.26 7.91
N ASP A 49 9.95 6.30 7.08
CA ASP A 49 8.81 7.21 6.95
C ASP A 49 7.57 6.48 6.38
N LEU A 50 7.79 5.61 5.39
CA LEU A 50 6.72 4.84 4.75
C LEU A 50 7.14 3.39 4.44
N LEU A 51 6.21 2.47 4.63
CA LEU A 51 6.24 1.11 4.09
C LEU A 51 5.43 1.07 2.79
N ILE A 52 6.03 0.51 1.74
CA ILE A 52 5.41 0.24 0.44
C ILE A 52 5.31 -1.28 0.26
N ALA A 53 4.11 -1.81 0.46
CA ALA A 53 3.79 -3.25 0.41
C ALA A 53 2.50 -3.52 -0.40
N PRO A 54 2.48 -3.22 -1.71
CA PRO A 54 1.29 -3.33 -2.56
C PRO A 54 0.84 -4.78 -2.78
N LYS A 55 -0.47 -4.98 -2.91
CA LYS A 55 -1.12 -6.27 -3.22
C LYS A 55 -2.06 -6.15 -4.43
N LEU A 56 -1.63 -5.37 -5.42
CA LEU A 56 -2.39 -5.13 -6.64
C LEU A 56 -2.52 -6.42 -7.47
N VAL A 57 -3.66 -6.56 -8.14
CA VAL A 57 -3.96 -7.73 -8.98
C VAL A 57 -3.56 -7.55 -10.44
N ASP A 58 -3.35 -6.30 -10.87
CA ASP A 58 -3.00 -5.95 -12.24
C ASP A 58 -2.07 -4.73 -12.25
N TYR A 59 -1.43 -4.49 -13.39
CA TYR A 59 -0.47 -3.42 -13.61
C TYR A 59 -1.14 -2.05 -13.62
N GLY A 60 -0.38 -1.02 -13.22
CA GLY A 60 -0.87 0.34 -13.22
C GLY A 60 -0.03 1.31 -12.41
N THR A 61 -0.59 2.50 -12.23
CA THR A 61 0.00 3.59 -11.47
C THR A 61 -0.87 3.94 -10.29
N VAL A 62 -0.24 4.09 -9.12
CA VAL A 62 -0.87 4.61 -7.91
C VAL A 62 -0.23 5.93 -7.56
N GLU A 63 -1.08 6.94 -7.32
CA GLU A 63 -0.67 8.25 -6.85
C GLU A 63 -1.45 8.63 -5.58
N LEU A 64 -0.70 8.96 -4.52
CA LEU A 64 -1.25 9.56 -3.30
C LEU A 64 -0.59 10.93 -3.08
N ALA A 65 -1.28 11.99 -3.52
CA ALA A 65 -0.80 13.36 -3.47
C ALA A 65 -0.99 14.07 -2.11
N SER A 66 -1.50 13.38 -1.09
CA SER A 66 -1.66 13.99 0.24
C SER A 66 -0.29 14.36 0.82
N SER A 67 -0.14 15.53 1.42
CA SER A 67 1.15 16.04 1.92
C SER A 67 1.83 15.10 2.95
N GLY A 68 1.04 14.33 3.69
CA GLY A 68 1.55 13.31 4.61
C GLY A 68 2.16 12.07 3.92
N ILE A 69 1.77 11.76 2.68
CA ILE A 69 2.19 10.54 1.96
C ILE A 69 3.02 10.86 0.72
N ALA A 70 2.52 11.75 -0.15
CA ALA A 70 3.19 12.29 -1.33
C ALA A 70 4.11 11.27 -2.02
N VAL A 71 3.48 10.23 -2.57
CA VAL A 71 4.16 9.12 -3.23
C VAL A 71 3.43 8.75 -4.52
N THR A 72 4.20 8.31 -5.50
CA THR A 72 3.70 7.63 -6.69
C THR A 72 4.46 6.34 -6.88
N TYR A 73 3.79 5.28 -7.28
CA TYR A 73 4.47 4.11 -7.80
C TYR A 73 3.83 3.59 -9.08
N VAL A 74 4.67 2.99 -9.92
CA VAL A 74 4.27 2.28 -11.14
C VAL A 74 4.60 0.81 -10.97
N TYR A 75 3.62 -0.05 -11.20
CA TYR A 75 3.75 -1.51 -11.19
C TYR A 75 3.53 -2.06 -12.61
N SER A 76 4.46 -2.89 -13.07
CA SER A 76 4.42 -3.54 -14.38
C SER A 76 4.93 -4.99 -14.30
N GLN A 77 5.07 -5.68 -15.43
CA GLN A 77 5.52 -7.08 -15.42
C GLN A 77 6.98 -7.27 -14.98
N GLN A 78 7.86 -6.32 -15.31
CA GLN A 78 9.32 -6.48 -15.16
C GLN A 78 9.94 -5.39 -14.28
N GLN A 79 9.12 -4.47 -13.80
CA GLN A 79 9.61 -3.26 -13.16
C GLN A 79 8.60 -2.74 -12.13
N PHE A 80 9.14 -2.26 -11.03
CA PHE A 80 8.42 -1.41 -10.07
C PHE A 80 9.19 -0.11 -9.91
N ILE A 81 8.52 1.04 -10.04
CA ILE A 81 9.16 2.36 -9.89
C ILE A 81 8.48 3.08 -8.74
N LEU A 82 9.24 3.46 -7.71
CA LEU A 82 8.76 4.29 -6.61
C LEU A 82 9.31 5.71 -6.76
N THR A 83 8.45 6.72 -6.67
CA THR A 83 8.83 8.13 -6.72
C THR A 83 8.41 8.84 -5.45
N ASN A 84 9.35 9.55 -4.82
CA ASN A 84 9.06 10.45 -3.71
C ASN A 84 8.57 11.78 -4.26
N THR A 85 7.27 12.05 -4.19
CA THR A 85 6.70 13.33 -4.67
C THR A 85 6.59 14.37 -3.56
N ALA A 86 7.10 14.08 -2.36
CA ALA A 86 7.24 15.06 -1.29
C ALA A 86 8.33 16.10 -1.62
N ASP A 87 8.26 17.24 -0.94
CA ASP A 87 9.24 18.34 -1.01
C ASP A 87 10.48 18.13 -0.11
N HIS A 88 10.57 16.97 0.54
CA HIS A 88 11.67 16.59 1.43
C HIS A 88 12.11 15.14 1.17
N GLN A 89 13.32 14.84 1.63
CA GLN A 89 13.85 13.48 1.62
C GLN A 89 13.00 12.55 2.49
N ARG A 90 12.79 11.32 2.03
CA ARG A 90 12.10 10.26 2.77
C ARG A 90 12.83 8.95 2.71
N THR A 91 12.61 8.15 3.74
CA THR A 91 13.03 6.77 3.86
C THR A 91 11.83 5.85 3.61
N PHE A 92 12.03 4.84 2.77
CA PHE A 92 11.01 3.88 2.38
C PHE A 92 11.47 2.47 2.67
N GLN A 93 10.67 1.72 3.42
CA GLN A 93 10.77 0.28 3.50
C GLN A 93 9.96 -0.34 2.37
N ILE A 94 10.55 -1.31 1.66
CA ILE A 94 9.96 -1.89 0.46
C ILE A 94 9.71 -3.38 0.65
N ASP A 95 8.49 -3.82 0.34
CA ASP A 95 8.11 -5.23 0.26
C ASP A 95 7.28 -5.48 -1.01
N LEU A 96 7.91 -6.10 -2.01
CA LEU A 96 7.26 -6.42 -3.29
C LEU A 96 6.94 -7.91 -3.42
N SER A 97 7.04 -8.68 -2.33
CA SER A 97 6.86 -10.13 -2.34
C SER A 97 5.46 -10.57 -2.82
N ALA A 98 4.44 -9.75 -2.56
CA ALA A 98 3.07 -9.99 -3.01
C ALA A 98 2.88 -9.77 -4.52
N LEU A 99 3.65 -8.86 -5.14
CA LEU A 99 3.57 -8.58 -6.57
C LEU A 99 4.44 -9.55 -7.40
N TYR A 100 5.57 -9.97 -6.84
CA TYR A 100 6.56 -10.81 -7.51
C TYR A 100 6.98 -11.98 -6.62
N PRO A 101 6.07 -12.94 -6.37
CA PRO A 101 6.38 -14.10 -5.55
C PRO A 101 7.53 -14.88 -6.18
N GLU A 102 8.51 -15.25 -5.36
CA GLU A 102 9.66 -16.10 -5.75
C GLU A 102 10.61 -15.49 -6.80
N LEU A 103 10.46 -14.22 -7.16
CA LEU A 103 11.38 -13.52 -8.06
C LEU A 103 12.42 -12.71 -7.28
N SER A 104 13.58 -12.55 -7.91
CA SER A 104 14.62 -11.66 -7.39
C SER A 104 14.43 -10.26 -7.96
N ILE A 105 14.72 -9.29 -7.11
CA ILE A 105 14.49 -7.88 -7.40
C ILE A 105 15.83 -7.17 -7.22
N SER A 106 16.31 -6.47 -8.24
CA SER A 106 17.47 -5.59 -8.11
C SER A 106 17.06 -4.13 -8.22
N TYR A 107 17.83 -3.26 -7.60
CA TYR A 107 17.67 -1.81 -7.69
C TYR A 107 19.03 -1.12 -7.62
N MET A 108 19.09 0.11 -8.12
CA MET A 108 20.28 0.94 -8.02
C MET A 108 20.29 1.70 -6.69
N ALA A 109 21.34 1.52 -5.89
CA ALA A 109 21.57 2.25 -4.65
C ALA A 109 22.98 2.84 -4.66
N SER A 110 23.09 4.16 -4.51
CA SER A 110 24.39 4.86 -4.48
C SER A 110 25.32 4.54 -5.67
N GLY A 111 24.74 4.27 -6.84
CA GLY A 111 25.48 3.95 -8.07
C GLY A 111 25.85 2.47 -8.23
N GLU A 112 25.47 1.60 -7.29
CA GLU A 112 25.68 0.16 -7.36
C GLU A 112 24.36 -0.59 -7.50
N GLU A 113 24.35 -1.66 -8.29
CA GLU A 113 23.20 -2.57 -8.35
C GLU A 113 23.20 -3.47 -7.11
N ARG A 114 22.05 -3.56 -6.43
CA ARG A 114 21.86 -4.37 -5.23
C ARG A 114 20.65 -5.28 -5.40
N ILE A 115 20.72 -6.48 -4.83
CA ILE A 115 19.55 -7.36 -4.72
C ILE A 115 18.78 -6.96 -3.47
N MET A 116 17.46 -6.79 -3.61
CA MET A 116 16.57 -6.43 -2.52
C MET A 116 16.46 -7.56 -1.51
N CYS A 117 16.75 -7.25 -0.25
CA CYS A 117 16.53 -8.14 0.88
C CYS A 117 15.21 -7.80 1.60
N VAL A 118 14.75 -8.72 2.46
CA VAL A 118 13.59 -8.47 3.32
C VAL A 118 13.86 -7.27 4.23
N ASN A 119 12.91 -6.34 4.28
CA ASN A 119 12.98 -5.08 5.04
C ASN A 119 14.04 -4.07 4.56
N ASP A 120 14.42 -4.14 3.28
CA ASP A 120 15.37 -3.18 2.73
C ASP A 120 14.88 -1.72 2.83
N LYS A 121 15.82 -0.91 3.34
CA LYS A 121 15.86 0.54 3.53
C LYS A 121 16.24 1.30 2.25
N ILE A 122 15.39 2.12 1.63
CA ILE A 122 15.87 3.10 0.64
C ILE A 122 15.59 4.53 1.05
N THR A 123 16.44 5.46 0.64
CA THR A 123 16.28 6.89 0.89
C THR A 123 16.22 7.61 -0.43
N LEU A 124 15.16 8.39 -0.67
CA LEU A 124 14.97 9.17 -1.89
C LEU A 124 14.89 10.65 -1.54
N ALA A 125 15.62 11.49 -2.28
CA ALA A 125 15.44 12.93 -2.18
C ALA A 125 14.06 13.36 -2.73
N ALA A 126 13.72 14.63 -2.55
CA ALA A 126 12.50 15.19 -3.13
C ALA A 126 12.52 15.07 -4.66
N GLY A 127 11.50 14.46 -5.24
CA GLY A 127 11.38 14.26 -6.69
C GLY A 127 12.18 13.08 -7.26
N ASP A 128 13.02 12.42 -6.46
CA ASP A 128 13.79 11.25 -6.90
C ASP A 128 12.91 10.00 -7.00
N ASN A 129 13.39 9.04 -7.81
CA ASN A 129 12.78 7.73 -7.94
C ASN A 129 13.79 6.59 -7.74
N ALA A 130 13.26 5.44 -7.33
CA ALA A 130 13.95 4.16 -7.34
C ALA A 130 13.30 3.24 -8.37
N ASP A 131 14.14 2.67 -9.24
CA ASP A 131 13.79 1.68 -10.24
C ASP A 131 14.18 0.28 -9.76
N PHE A 132 13.18 -0.57 -9.56
CA PHE A 132 13.32 -1.96 -9.15
C PHE A 132 13.07 -2.87 -10.35
N LYS A 133 14.12 -3.55 -10.82
CA LYS A 133 14.08 -4.49 -11.93
C LYS A 133 13.83 -5.90 -11.43
N ILE A 134 12.91 -6.59 -12.08
CA ILE A 134 12.43 -7.90 -11.67
C ILE A 134 12.94 -8.96 -12.63
N PHE A 135 13.56 -10.00 -12.10
CA PHE A 135 14.11 -11.09 -12.91
C PHE A 135 13.99 -12.43 -12.18
N LYS A 136 14.07 -13.49 -12.98
CA LYS A 136 14.18 -14.85 -12.49
C LYS A 136 15.67 -15.22 -12.47
N LEU A 137 16.16 -15.72 -11.35
CA LEU A 137 17.50 -16.31 -11.24
C LEU A 137 17.62 -17.60 -12.07
#